data_AF-A0A9E2H5V6-F1
#
_entry.id   AF-A0A9E2H5V6-F1
#
_cell.length_a   1.000
_cell.length_b   1.000
_cell.length_c   1.000
_cell.angle_alpha   90.00
_cell.angle_beta   90.00
_cell.angle_gamma   90.00
#
_symmetry.space_group_name_H-M   'P 1'
#
loop_
_entity.id
_entity.type
_entity.pdbx_description
1 polymer ?
#
loop_
_entity_poly.entity_id
_entity_poly.type
_entity_poly.pdbx_seq_one_letter_code
_entity_poly.pdbx_strand_id
1 'polypeptide(L)'
;MTHNILKDATLDDFLATIRAVAEGAKVLPPMLAGSLFTQIVEHAIKGGKTKLKEAVRMTAREREMIRLLSDDSSNKEIAQSLRVSTHTIKSHVHNIMEKLALHARLEIANYAYTDGTLKTIARSISAINN
;
A
#
# COMPACT_ATOMS: atom_id res chain seq x y z
N MET A 1 0.82 19.81 -15.14
CA MET A 1 2.12 19.83 -14.44
C MET A 1 1.89 19.36 -13.00
N THR A 2 1.94 18.06 -12.74
CA THR A 2 1.85 17.51 -11.38
C THR A 2 3.29 17.33 -10.87
N HIS A 3 3.73 18.28 -10.06
CA HIS A 3 5.01 18.26 -9.38
C HIS A 3 4.97 17.12 -8.35
N ASN A 4 5.75 16.07 -8.56
CA ASN A 4 5.91 14.98 -7.60
C ASN A 4 6.81 15.49 -6.47
N ILE A 5 6.21 15.99 -5.37
CA ILE A 5 6.92 16.56 -4.19
C ILE A 5 7.67 15.46 -3.40
N LEU A 6 7.58 14.20 -3.79
CA LEU A 6 8.12 13.07 -3.04
C LEU A 6 9.57 12.67 -3.36
N LYS A 7 10.40 13.58 -3.88
CA LYS A 7 11.80 13.27 -4.26
C LYS A 7 12.89 13.89 -3.40
N ASP A 8 12.56 14.71 -2.41
CA ASP A 8 13.57 15.50 -1.68
C ASP A 8 13.74 15.07 -0.21
N ALA A 9 13.59 13.78 0.09
CA ALA A 9 14.10 13.28 1.37
C ALA A 9 15.63 13.23 1.27
N THR A 10 16.31 14.09 2.03
CA THR A 10 17.77 14.05 2.09
C THR A 10 18.23 12.77 2.80
N LEU A 11 19.48 12.39 2.60
CA LEU A 11 20.08 11.26 3.34
C LEU A 11 19.97 11.50 4.87
N ASP A 12 20.04 12.75 5.30
CA ASP A 12 19.91 13.13 6.71
C ASP A 12 18.48 12.91 7.22
N ASP A 13 17.45 13.25 6.44
CA ASP A 13 16.05 12.96 6.78
C ASP A 13 15.80 11.46 6.92
N PHE A 14 16.43 10.66 6.05
CA PHE A 14 16.35 9.21 6.10
C PHE A 14 17.02 8.65 7.36
N LEU A 15 18.23 9.10 7.69
CA LEU A 15 18.96 8.68 8.89
C LEU A 15 18.24 9.13 10.18
N ALA A 16 17.69 10.33 10.21
CA ALA A 16 16.88 10.83 11.33
C ALA A 16 15.62 9.97 11.52
N THR A 17 14.95 9.61 10.42
CA THR A 17 13.78 8.73 10.44
C THR A 17 14.14 7.34 10.98
N ILE A 18 15.27 6.75 10.56
CA ILE A 18 15.74 5.45 11.06
C ILE A 18 15.99 5.51 12.57
N ARG A 19 16.70 6.55 13.05
CA ARG A 19 16.99 6.71 14.49
C ARG A 19 15.72 6.86 15.31
N ALA A 20 14.78 7.69 14.87
CA ALA A 20 13.51 7.86 15.54
C ALA A 20 12.73 6.54 15.64
N VAL A 21 12.70 5.73 14.57
CA VAL A 21 12.06 4.40 14.58
C VAL A 21 12.78 3.45 15.53
N ALA A 22 14.11 3.47 15.57
CA ALA A 22 14.90 2.66 16.50
C ALA A 22 14.64 3.03 17.98
N GLU A 23 14.35 4.29 18.26
CA GLU A 23 13.94 4.80 19.58
C GLU A 23 12.45 4.55 19.90
N GLY A 24 11.71 3.91 18.98
CA GLY A 24 10.31 3.51 19.19
C GLY A 24 9.27 4.46 18.60
N ALA A 25 9.68 5.48 17.83
CA ALA A 25 8.74 6.36 17.14
C ALA A 25 7.93 5.60 16.07
N LYS A 26 6.65 5.94 15.95
CA LYS A 26 5.79 5.45 14.87
C LYS A 26 5.78 6.48 13.75
N VAL A 27 6.43 6.15 12.64
CA VAL A 27 6.49 7.01 11.46
C VAL A 27 5.45 6.55 10.44
N LEU A 28 4.63 7.49 9.95
CA LEU A 28 3.71 7.26 8.85
C LEU A 28 4.32 7.87 7.58
N PRO A 29 4.63 7.07 6.55
CA PRO A 29 5.11 7.60 5.27
C PRO A 29 4.10 8.61 4.69
N PRO A 30 4.55 9.78 4.20
CA PRO A 30 3.65 10.81 3.67
C PRO A 30 2.73 10.32 2.57
N MET A 31 3.24 9.42 1.70
CA MET A 31 2.45 8.75 0.65
C MET A 31 1.25 7.96 1.19
N LEU A 32 1.33 7.42 2.41
CA LEU A 32 0.24 6.66 3.02
C LEU A 32 -0.71 7.54 3.85
N ALA A 33 -0.30 8.76 4.21
CA ALA A 33 -1.09 9.65 5.06
C ALA A 33 -2.43 10.06 4.41
N GLY A 34 -2.40 10.40 3.11
CA GLY A 34 -3.60 10.76 2.36
C GLY A 34 -4.62 9.61 2.29
N SER A 35 -4.17 8.41 1.91
CA SER A 35 -5.06 7.23 1.86
C SER A 35 -5.62 6.86 3.24
N LEU A 36 -4.79 6.91 4.29
CA LEU A 36 -5.25 6.64 5.65
C LEU A 36 -6.33 7.64 6.07
N PHE A 37 -6.14 8.93 5.76
CA PHE A 37 -7.12 9.96 6.06
C PHE A 37 -8.44 9.72 5.32
N THR A 38 -8.40 9.42 4.02
CA THR A 38 -9.59 9.05 3.23
C THR A 38 -10.35 7.88 3.86
N GLN A 39 -9.63 6.83 4.28
CA GLN A 39 -10.24 5.65 4.90
C GLN A 39 -10.85 5.96 6.28
N ILE A 40 -10.22 6.84 7.07
CA ILE A 40 -10.76 7.33 8.34
C ILE A 40 -12.06 8.11 8.10
N VAL A 41 -12.07 9.02 7.12
CA VAL A 41 -13.25 9.83 6.76
C VAL A 41 -14.39 8.94 6.27
N GLU A 42 -14.12 8.01 5.36
CA GLU A 42 -15.13 7.06 4.88
C GLU A 42 -15.72 6.21 6.01
N HIS A 43 -14.87 5.74 6.93
CA HIS A 43 -15.30 4.96 8.08
C HIS A 43 -16.21 5.78 9.02
N ALA A 44 -15.87 7.04 9.26
CA ALA A 44 -16.70 7.95 10.05
C ALA A 44 -18.06 8.21 9.40
N ILE A 45 -18.11 8.42 8.08
CA ILE A 45 -19.35 8.66 7.32
C ILE A 45 -20.25 7.41 7.33
N LYS A 46 -19.67 6.21 7.20
CA LYS A 46 -20.41 4.92 7.19
C LYS A 46 -20.89 4.48 8.59
N GLY A 47 -20.77 5.34 9.60
CA GLY A 47 -21.34 5.12 10.93
C GLY A 47 -20.60 4.08 11.78
N GLY A 48 -19.28 3.93 11.60
CA GLY A 48 -18.46 3.19 12.55
C GLY A 48 -18.63 1.65 12.53
N LYS A 49 -19.45 1.09 11.63
CA LYS A 49 -19.84 -0.34 11.68
C LYS A 49 -18.68 -1.32 11.51
N THR A 50 -17.59 -0.92 10.85
CA THR A 50 -16.42 -1.78 10.54
C THR A 50 -15.20 -1.26 11.26
N LYS A 51 -14.48 -2.02 12.09
CA LYS A 51 -13.34 -1.48 12.87
C LYS A 51 -12.35 -0.75 11.95
N LEU A 52 -11.85 0.43 12.33
CA LEU A 52 -10.90 1.21 11.53
C LEU A 52 -9.68 0.39 11.07
N LYS A 53 -9.19 -0.52 11.93
CA LYS A 53 -8.10 -1.45 11.57
C LYS A 53 -8.44 -2.37 10.40
N GLU A 54 -9.69 -2.76 10.23
CA GLU A 54 -10.17 -3.61 9.13
C GLU A 54 -10.35 -2.79 7.86
N ALA A 55 -10.84 -1.54 7.98
CA ALA A 55 -10.94 -0.62 6.85
C ALA A 55 -9.56 -0.38 6.21
N VAL A 56 -8.53 -0.19 7.04
CA VAL A 56 -7.15 0.11 6.61
C VAL A 56 -6.36 -1.10 6.11
N ARG A 57 -6.76 -2.33 6.48
CA ARG A 57 -6.05 -3.55 6.05
C ARG A 57 -6.45 -3.95 4.65
N MET A 58 -5.46 -4.32 3.82
CA MET A 58 -5.74 -5.03 2.56
C MET A 58 -6.58 -6.28 2.85
N THR A 59 -7.60 -6.53 2.05
CA THR A 59 -8.36 -7.79 2.09
C THR A 59 -7.52 -8.93 1.49
N ALA A 60 -7.94 -10.19 1.71
CA ALA A 60 -7.28 -11.34 1.09
C ALA A 60 -7.30 -11.23 -0.44
N ARG A 61 -8.43 -10.75 -0.98
CA ARG A 61 -8.64 -10.56 -2.40
C ARG A 61 -7.78 -9.44 -3.00
N GLU A 62 -7.66 -8.32 -2.29
CA GLU A 62 -6.76 -7.22 -2.68
C GLU A 62 -5.30 -7.68 -2.71
N ARG A 63 -4.84 -8.47 -1.72
CA ARG A 63 -3.48 -9.03 -1.73
C ARG A 63 -3.22 -9.98 -2.89
N GLU A 64 -4.19 -10.83 -3.21
CA GLU A 64 -4.11 -11.72 -4.36
C GLU A 64 -4.04 -10.94 -5.68
N MET A 65 -4.89 -9.92 -5.83
CA MET A 65 -4.86 -8.99 -6.96
C MET A 65 -3.50 -8.30 -7.10
N ILE A 66 -2.93 -7.77 -6.01
CA ILE A 66 -1.61 -7.11 -6.04
C ILE A 66 -0.53 -8.05 -6.57
N ARG A 67 -0.54 -9.33 -6.18
CA ARG A 67 0.41 -10.34 -6.68
C ARG A 67 0.25 -10.60 -8.18
N LEU A 68 -0.98 -10.78 -8.65
CA LEU A 68 -1.22 -10.99 -10.08
C LEU A 68 -0.85 -9.77 -10.92
N LEU A 69 -1.03 -8.57 -10.36
CA LEU A 69 -0.63 -7.32 -11.00
C LEU A 69 0.89 -7.15 -11.05
N SER A 70 1.65 -7.69 -10.08
CA SER A 70 3.11 -7.67 -10.10
C SER A 70 3.73 -8.66 -11.09
N ASP A 71 2.97 -9.67 -11.51
CA ASP A 71 3.35 -10.64 -12.55
C ASP A 71 3.00 -10.14 -13.97
N ASP A 72 2.79 -8.82 -14.14
CA ASP A 72 2.38 -8.14 -15.38
C ASP A 72 1.08 -8.67 -16.04
N SER A 73 0.29 -9.50 -15.36
CA SER A 73 -0.93 -10.09 -15.91
C SER A 73 -2.00 -9.04 -16.23
N SER A 74 -2.49 -8.99 -17.45
CA SER A 74 -3.54 -8.05 -17.89
C SER A 74 -4.86 -8.25 -17.13
N ASN A 75 -5.73 -7.23 -17.12
CA ASN A 75 -7.06 -7.36 -16.49
C ASN A 75 -7.90 -8.51 -17.08
N LYS A 76 -7.65 -8.88 -18.35
CA LYS A 76 -8.33 -9.98 -19.02
C LYS A 76 -7.85 -11.34 -18.51
N GLU A 77 -6.54 -11.51 -18.36
CA GLU A 77 -5.92 -12.73 -17.81
C GLU A 77 -6.30 -12.91 -16.34
N ILE A 78 -6.24 -11.85 -15.55
CA ILE A 78 -6.67 -11.85 -14.14
C ILE A 78 -8.15 -12.21 -14.03
N ALA A 79 -9.02 -11.63 -14.87
CA ALA A 79 -10.44 -11.93 -14.89
C ALA A 79 -10.70 -13.41 -15.22
N GLN A 80 -9.97 -13.97 -16.18
CA GLN A 80 -10.08 -15.38 -16.57
C GLN A 80 -9.60 -16.32 -15.45
N SER A 81 -8.43 -16.05 -14.86
CA SER A 81 -7.86 -16.83 -13.76
C SER A 81 -8.83 -16.92 -12.58
N LEU A 82 -9.52 -15.81 -12.30
CA LEU A 82 -10.36 -15.67 -11.12
C LEU A 82 -11.86 -15.87 -11.41
N ARG A 83 -12.21 -16.19 -12.67
CA ARG A 83 -13.58 -16.41 -13.14
C ARG A 83 -14.54 -15.26 -12.80
N VAL A 84 -14.09 -14.02 -13.00
CA VAL A 84 -14.90 -12.79 -12.80
C VAL A 84 -14.88 -11.92 -14.05
N SER A 85 -15.70 -10.87 -14.08
CA SER A 85 -15.70 -9.92 -15.21
C SER A 85 -14.46 -9.02 -15.19
N THR A 86 -14.04 -8.55 -16.36
CA THR A 86 -12.97 -7.52 -16.48
C THR A 86 -13.36 -6.20 -15.79
N HIS A 87 -14.65 -5.88 -15.72
CA HIS A 87 -15.18 -4.73 -14.99
C HIS A 87 -14.95 -4.87 -13.48
N THR A 88 -15.15 -6.06 -12.93
CA THR A 88 -14.85 -6.39 -11.53
C THR A 88 -13.36 -6.19 -11.25
N ILE A 89 -12.47 -6.63 -12.14
CA ILE A 89 -11.03 -6.41 -11.99
C ILE A 89 -10.69 -4.92 -12.01
N LYS A 90 -11.24 -4.14 -12.95
CA LYS A 90 -11.03 -2.68 -12.99
C LYS A 90 -11.43 -2.00 -11.68
N SER A 91 -12.56 -2.42 -11.11
CA SER A 91 -13.06 -1.89 -9.83
C SER A 91 -12.10 -2.23 -8.68
N HIS A 92 -11.62 -3.47 -8.61
CA HIS A 92 -10.64 -3.84 -7.60
C HIS A 92 -9.30 -3.09 -7.77
N VAL A 93 -8.81 -2.92 -9.00
CA VAL A 93 -7.58 -2.13 -9.26
C VAL A 93 -7.76 -0.70 -8.79
N HIS A 94 -8.90 -0.07 -9.07
CA HIS A 94 -9.21 1.28 -8.61
C HIS A 94 -9.20 1.37 -7.07
N ASN A 95 -9.91 0.47 -6.39
CA ASN A 95 -9.95 0.46 -4.93
C ASN A 95 -8.56 0.25 -4.31
N ILE A 96 -7.72 -0.62 -4.91
CA ILE A 96 -6.33 -0.81 -4.46
C ILE A 96 -5.53 0.48 -4.60
N MET A 97 -5.67 1.18 -5.74
CA MET A 97 -4.99 2.46 -5.94
C MET A 97 -5.41 3.52 -4.93
N GLU A 98 -6.71 3.68 -4.66
CA GLU A 98 -7.19 4.61 -3.63
C GLU A 98 -6.65 4.24 -2.25
N LYS A 99 -6.69 2.96 -1.91
CA LYS A 99 -6.29 2.45 -0.60
C LYS A 99 -4.78 2.45 -0.37
N LEU A 100 -3.99 2.59 -1.42
CA LEU A 100 -2.53 2.76 -1.38
C LEU A 100 -2.07 4.18 -1.76
N ALA A 101 -3.02 5.09 -2.05
CA ALA A 101 -2.75 6.42 -2.61
C ALA A 101 -1.82 6.38 -3.85
N LEU A 102 -2.11 5.46 -4.77
CA LEU A 102 -1.43 5.30 -6.04
C LEU A 102 -2.26 5.92 -7.16
N HIS A 103 -1.57 6.34 -8.22
CA HIS A 103 -2.15 7.00 -9.38
C HIS A 103 -2.00 6.19 -10.66
N ALA A 104 -1.12 5.18 -10.66
CA ALA A 104 -0.92 4.32 -11.81
C ALA A 104 -0.83 2.84 -11.43
N ARG A 105 -1.32 1.98 -12.33
CA ARG A 105 -1.22 0.52 -12.21
C ARG A 105 0.22 0.04 -11.96
N LEU A 106 1.18 0.63 -12.66
CA LEU A 106 2.59 0.28 -12.52
C LEU A 106 3.10 0.51 -11.09
N GLU A 107 2.56 1.49 -10.38
CA GLU A 107 2.91 1.75 -8.99
C GLU A 107 2.42 0.64 -8.05
N ILE A 108 1.35 -0.08 -8.40
CA ILE A 108 0.89 -1.26 -7.64
C ILE A 108 1.91 -2.40 -7.77
N ALA A 109 2.44 -2.62 -8.98
CA ALA A 109 3.48 -3.61 -9.21
C ALA A 109 4.74 -3.25 -8.42
N ASN A 110 5.19 -2.00 -8.46
CA ASN A 110 6.33 -1.51 -7.69
C ASN A 110 6.11 -1.59 -6.17
N TYR A 111 4.88 -1.35 -5.70
CA TYR A 111 4.51 -1.51 -4.30
C TYR A 111 4.71 -2.96 -3.83
N ALA A 112 4.33 -3.96 -4.63
CA ALA A 112 4.50 -5.38 -4.29
C ALA A 112 5.97 -5.75 -4.07
N TYR A 113 6.88 -5.24 -4.91
CA TYR A 113 8.33 -5.42 -4.75
C TYR A 113 8.89 -4.71 -3.51
N THR A 114 8.41 -3.49 -3.25
CA THR A 114 8.88 -2.68 -2.12
C THR A 114 8.43 -3.28 -0.78
N ASP A 115 7.17 -3.71 -0.66
CA ASP A 115 6.64 -4.37 0.54
C ASP A 115 7.38 -5.69 0.84
N GLY A 116 7.73 -6.46 -0.20
CA GLY A 116 8.57 -7.67 -0.07
C GLY A 116 9.97 -7.36 0.49
N THR A 117 10.60 -6.30 -0.02
CA THR A 117 11.92 -5.83 0.43
C THR A 117 11.88 -5.34 1.89
N LEU A 118 10.91 -4.47 2.22
CA LEU A 118 10.74 -3.94 3.58
C LEU A 118 10.45 -5.03 4.60
N LYS A 119 9.61 -6.02 4.27
CA LYS A 119 9.37 -7.19 5.14
C LYS A 119 10.61 -8.05 5.35
N THR A 120 11.52 -8.08 4.37
CA THR A 120 12.78 -8.83 4.48
C THR A 120 13.76 -8.08 5.38
N ILE A 121 13.91 -6.77 5.18
CA ILE A 121 14.74 -5.90 6.02
C ILE A 121 14.26 -5.92 7.48
N ALA A 122 12.96 -5.76 7.73
CA ALA A 122 12.40 -5.77 9.08
C ALA A 122 12.63 -7.10 9.81
N ARG A 123 12.57 -8.24 9.09
CA ARG A 123 12.92 -9.55 9.65
C ARG A 123 14.40 -9.66 10.00
N SER A 124 15.29 -9.18 9.15
CA SER A 124 16.74 -9.17 9.42
C SER A 124 17.10 -8.31 10.62
N ILE A 125 16.47 -7.12 10.76
CA ILE A 125 16.70 -6.24 11.92
C ILE A 125 16.18 -6.87 13.21
N SER A 126 14.98 -7.48 13.17
CA SER A 126 14.42 -8.19 14.33
C SER A 126 15.26 -9.40 14.74
N ALA A 127 15.98 -10.03 13.81
CA ALA A 127 16.86 -11.17 14.08
C ALA A 127 18.24 -10.76 14.64
N ILE A 128 18.63 -9.48 14.52
CA ILE A 128 19.89 -8.95 15.08
C ILE A 128 19.73 -8.56 16.56
N ASN A 129 18.50 -8.20 16.98
CA ASN A 129 18.20 -7.73 18.34
C ASN A 129 17.72 -8.83 19.30
N ASN A 130 17.90 -10.11 18.95
CA ASN A 130 17.54 -11.28 19.75
C ASN A 130 18.64 -12.34 19.69
#